data_AF-A0A522CCC3-F1
#
_entry.id   AF-A0A522CCC3-F1
#
_cell.length_a   1.000
_cell.length_b   1.000
_cell.length_c   1.000
_cell.angle_alpha   90.00
_cell.angle_beta   90.00
_cell.angle_gamma   90.00
#
_symmetry.space_group_name_H-M   'P 1'
#
loop_
_entity.id
_entity.type
_entity.pdbx_description
1 polymer ?
#
loop_
_entity_poly.entity_id
_entity_poly.type
_entity_poly.pdbx_seq_one_letter_code
_entity_poly.pdbx_strand_id
1 'polypeptide(L)'
;MQRKIVILISILIVAALMLSVSAPAMAKDYSKEAKAVFDFRVGNAKSASILLTLIHQTYKDMAARGKDMKPSFVVVFIGPSVKLISHDKTGMTEEDKKIMDEIANTVALMSKDNIRLEL
;
A
#
# COMPACT_ATOMS: atom_id res chain seq x y z
N MET A 1 56.65 31.31 18.12
CA MET A 1 56.46 29.84 17.96
C MET A 1 55.08 29.39 18.43
N GLN A 2 54.70 29.69 19.68
CA GLN A 2 53.40 29.33 20.29
C GLN A 2 52.15 29.75 19.47
N ARG A 3 52.09 31.00 18.97
CA ARG A 3 50.96 31.48 18.13
C ARG A 3 50.74 30.68 16.83
N LYS A 4 51.82 30.24 16.18
CA LYS A 4 51.74 29.46 14.92
C LYS A 4 51.24 28.04 15.17
N ILE A 5 51.61 27.46 16.32
CA ILE A 5 51.17 26.13 16.76
C ILE A 5 49.68 26.14 17.09
N VAL A 6 49.19 27.17 17.80
CA VAL A 6 47.75 27.31 18.11
C VAL A 6 46.92 27.44 16.84
N ILE A 7 47.37 28.24 15.86
CA ILE A 7 46.67 28.39 14.57
C ILE A 7 46.63 27.06 13.80
N LEU A 8 47.72 26.31 13.77
CA LEU A 8 47.76 25.00 13.12
C LEU A 8 46.77 24.02 13.77
N ILE A 9 46.73 23.98 15.11
CA ILE A 9 45.83 23.10 15.87
C ILE A 9 44.37 23.49 15.60
N SER A 10 44.04 24.79 15.57
CA SER A 10 42.69 25.25 15.25
C SER A 10 42.25 24.85 13.83
N ILE A 11 43.15 24.94 12.84
CA ILE A 11 42.85 24.51 11.47
C ILE A 11 42.60 23.00 11.41
N LEU A 12 43.39 22.21 12.14
CA LEU A 12 43.27 20.75 12.19
C LEU A 12 41.95 20.30 12.85
N ILE A 13 41.52 21.00 13.91
CA ILE A 13 40.25 20.73 14.58
C ILE A 13 39.05 21.07 13.68
N VAL A 14 39.11 22.20 12.97
CA VAL A 14 38.05 22.58 12.02
C VAL A 14 37.99 21.61 10.85
N ALA A 15 39.14 21.17 10.31
CA ALA A 15 39.18 20.17 9.25
C ALA A 15 38.62 18.80 9.70
N ALA A 16 38.90 18.38 10.94
CA ALA A 16 38.36 17.15 11.51
C ALA A 16 36.85 17.22 11.74
N LEU A 17 36.31 18.37 12.14
CA LEU A 17 34.87 18.60 12.29
C LEU A 17 34.15 18.54 10.92
N MET A 18 34.76 19.07 9.86
CA MET A 18 34.18 19.06 8.50
C MET A 18 34.10 17.67 7.85
N LEU A 19 34.84 16.68 8.34
CA LEU A 19 34.79 15.30 7.85
C LEU A 19 33.63 14.47 8.43
N SER A 20 32.89 15.00 9.42
CA SER A 20 31.80 14.28 10.10
C SER A 20 30.40 14.51 9.50
N VAL A 21 30.28 15.31 8.43
CA VAL A 21 28.99 15.66 7.82
C VAL A 21 28.84 14.97 6.46
N SER A 22 28.62 13.67 6.48
CA SER A 22 28.06 12.94 5.34
C SER A 22 27.35 11.68 5.82
N ALA A 23 26.27 11.84 6.57
CA ALA A 23 25.29 10.77 6.67
C ALA A 23 24.59 10.68 5.30
N PRO A 24 24.70 9.56 4.55
CA PRO A 24 23.88 9.41 3.36
C PRO A 24 22.42 9.48 3.79
N ALA A 25 21.67 10.42 3.23
CA ALA A 25 20.23 10.38 3.30
C ALA A 25 19.82 9.05 2.67
N MET A 26 19.38 8.09 3.49
CA MET A 26 18.83 6.83 3.03
C MET A 26 17.53 7.13 2.27
N ALA A 27 17.65 7.46 0.99
CA ALA A 27 16.52 7.52 0.08
C ALA A 27 15.98 6.09 -0.05
N LYS A 28 14.89 5.81 0.65
CA LYS A 28 14.24 4.50 0.58
C LYS A 28 13.70 4.34 -0.84
N ASP A 29 14.24 3.38 -1.57
CA ASP A 29 13.77 3.04 -2.91
C ASP A 29 12.40 2.36 -2.80
N TYR A 30 11.33 3.15 -2.94
CA TYR A 30 9.95 2.66 -2.89
C TYR A 30 9.55 1.85 -4.14
N SER A 31 10.43 1.74 -5.15
CA SER A 31 10.10 1.01 -6.38
C SER A 31 9.97 -0.51 -6.19
N LYS A 32 10.45 -1.05 -5.06
CA LYS A 32 10.51 -2.50 -4.79
C LYS A 32 9.40 -3.06 -3.89
N GLU A 33 8.66 -2.20 -3.20
CA GLU A 33 7.59 -2.61 -2.27
C GLU A 33 6.36 -1.72 -2.45
N ALA A 34 5.39 -2.20 -3.23
CA ALA A 34 4.11 -1.51 -3.38
C ALA A 34 3.16 -1.90 -2.23
N LYS A 35 2.98 -1.00 -1.27
CA LYS A 35 2.05 -1.19 -0.14
C LYS A 35 0.86 -0.27 -0.31
N ALA A 36 -0.35 -0.84 -0.27
CA ALA A 36 -1.59 -0.07 -0.38
C ALA A 36 -2.62 -0.57 0.63
N VAL A 37 -3.34 0.38 1.22
CA VAL A 37 -4.54 0.12 2.04
C VAL A 37 -5.70 0.86 1.40
N PHE A 38 -6.75 0.12 1.05
CA PHE A 38 -7.96 0.65 0.45
C PHE A 38 -9.03 0.73 1.52
N ASP A 39 -9.38 1.94 1.93
CA ASP A 39 -10.60 2.22 2.69
C ASP A 39 -11.80 2.10 1.73
N PHE A 40 -12.61 1.06 1.91
CA PHE A 40 -13.67 0.70 0.98
C PHE A 40 -15.05 0.86 1.61
N ARG A 41 -15.72 1.98 1.31
CA ARG A 41 -17.05 2.36 1.86
C ARG A 41 -18.18 2.37 0.83
N VAL A 42 -17.95 1.83 -0.35
CA VAL A 42 -18.90 1.92 -1.47
C VAL A 42 -20.10 1.04 -1.21
N GLY A 43 -21.29 1.65 -1.07
CA GLY A 43 -22.55 0.95 -0.79
C GLY A 43 -23.38 0.58 -2.01
N ASN A 44 -23.07 1.12 -3.19
CA ASN A 44 -23.73 0.72 -4.44
C ASN A 44 -23.09 -0.54 -5.01
N ALA A 45 -23.87 -1.60 -5.22
CA ALA A 45 -23.35 -2.91 -5.65
C ALA A 45 -22.56 -2.84 -6.96
N LYS A 46 -23.10 -2.14 -7.98
CA LYS A 46 -22.44 -2.03 -9.29
C LYS A 46 -21.10 -1.28 -9.20
N SER A 47 -21.07 -0.14 -8.54
CA SER A 47 -19.83 0.62 -8.33
C SER A 47 -18.81 -0.18 -7.51
N ALA A 48 -19.28 -0.91 -6.49
CA ALA A 48 -18.42 -1.73 -5.66
C ALA A 48 -17.77 -2.87 -6.47
N SER A 49 -18.54 -3.57 -7.30
CA SER A 49 -18.03 -4.64 -8.18
C SER A 49 -16.94 -4.14 -9.12
N ILE A 50 -17.16 -2.98 -9.76
CA ILE A 50 -16.18 -2.36 -10.66
C ILE A 50 -14.88 -2.02 -9.90
N LEU A 51 -14.99 -1.37 -8.74
CA LEU A 51 -13.81 -0.92 -7.99
C LEU A 51 -13.01 -2.09 -7.40
N LEU A 52 -13.67 -3.12 -6.87
CA LEU A 52 -12.99 -4.32 -6.38
C LEU A 52 -12.26 -5.05 -7.51
N THR A 53 -12.90 -5.16 -8.67
CA THR A 53 -12.28 -5.72 -9.88
C THR A 53 -11.04 -4.92 -10.28
N LEU A 54 -11.13 -3.58 -10.26
CA LEU A 54 -10.00 -2.71 -10.58
C LEU A 54 -8.84 -2.86 -9.59
N ILE A 55 -9.13 -2.94 -8.29
CA ILE A 55 -8.11 -3.16 -7.24
C ILE A 55 -7.42 -4.50 -7.48
N HIS A 56 -8.19 -5.58 -7.72
CA HIS A 56 -7.65 -6.90 -7.98
C HIS A 56 -6.80 -6.94 -9.25
N GLN A 57 -7.26 -6.33 -10.34
CA GLN A 57 -6.49 -6.25 -11.59
C GLN A 57 -5.20 -5.46 -11.39
N THR A 58 -5.25 -4.35 -10.65
CA THR A 58 -4.05 -3.55 -10.32
C THR A 58 -3.04 -4.39 -9.56
N TYR A 59 -3.48 -5.17 -8.56
CA TYR A 59 -2.61 -6.08 -7.84
C TYR A 59 -1.94 -7.10 -8.78
N LYS A 60 -2.71 -7.73 -9.66
CA LYS A 60 -2.20 -8.73 -10.61
C LYS A 60 -1.21 -8.13 -11.60
N ASP A 61 -1.50 -6.95 -12.13
CA ASP A 61 -0.62 -6.24 -13.05
C ASP A 61 0.71 -5.87 -12.37
N MET A 62 0.68 -5.52 -11.09
CA MET A 62 1.89 -5.26 -10.32
C MET A 62 2.67 -6.54 -10.01
N ALA A 63 1.98 -7.61 -9.61
CA ALA A 63 2.60 -8.91 -9.35
C ALA A 63 3.24 -9.52 -10.61
N ALA A 64 2.71 -9.21 -11.80
CA ALA A 64 3.26 -9.66 -13.07
C ALA A 64 4.55 -8.93 -13.49
N ARG A 65 4.89 -7.78 -12.89
CA ARG A 65 6.07 -6.97 -13.26
C ARG A 65 7.43 -7.57 -12.86
N GLY A 66 7.45 -8.70 -12.15
CA GLY A 66 8.65 -9.48 -11.90
C GLY A 66 8.90 -9.80 -10.43
N LYS A 67 9.87 -10.68 -10.16
CA LYS A 67 10.16 -11.24 -8.82
C LYS A 67 10.51 -10.20 -7.75
N ASP A 68 10.97 -9.02 -8.17
CA ASP A 68 11.41 -7.93 -7.29
C ASP A 68 10.29 -6.95 -6.94
N MET A 69 9.11 -7.06 -7.57
CA MET A 69 7.92 -6.27 -7.23
C MET A 69 6.90 -7.17 -6.53
N LYS A 70 6.82 -7.03 -5.20
CA LYS A 70 5.84 -7.76 -4.38
C LYS A 70 4.79 -6.79 -3.84
N PRO A 71 3.62 -6.68 -4.48
CA PRO A 71 2.55 -5.85 -3.94
C PRO A 71 2.01 -6.45 -2.63
N SER A 72 1.69 -5.57 -1.69
CA SER A 72 1.08 -5.92 -0.39
C SER A 72 -0.15 -5.04 -0.23
N PHE A 73 -1.31 -5.58 -0.59
CA PHE A 73 -2.57 -4.86 -0.57
C PHE A 73 -3.43 -5.28 0.61
N VAL A 74 -4.17 -4.31 1.15
CA VAL A 74 -5.18 -4.51 2.19
C VAL A 74 -6.44 -3.79 1.74
N VAL A 75 -7.59 -4.45 1.78
CA VAL A 75 -8.89 -3.82 1.56
C VAL A 75 -9.68 -3.88 2.85
N VAL A 76 -10.05 -2.72 3.37
CA VAL A 76 -10.81 -2.57 4.62
C VAL A 76 -12.23 -2.17 4.27
N PHE A 77 -13.18 -3.05 4.50
CA PHE A 77 -14.59 -2.81 4.22
C PHE A 77 -15.24 -2.09 5.40
N ILE A 78 -15.76 -0.89 5.19
CA ILE A 78 -16.36 -0.08 6.25
C ILE A 78 -17.75 0.38 5.86
N GLY A 79 -18.71 0.27 6.78
CA GLY A 79 -20.06 0.79 6.61
C GLY A 79 -20.88 -0.02 5.60
N PRO A 80 -21.54 0.60 4.61
CA PRO A 80 -22.50 -0.08 3.74
C PRO A 80 -21.85 -1.15 2.83
N SER A 81 -20.54 -1.07 2.60
CA SER A 81 -19.81 -2.08 1.82
C SER A 81 -19.74 -3.44 2.50
N VAL A 82 -19.80 -3.49 3.84
CA VAL A 82 -19.81 -4.75 4.62
C VAL A 82 -21.03 -5.60 4.25
N LYS A 83 -22.18 -4.97 3.99
CA LYS A 83 -23.40 -5.67 3.54
C LYS A 83 -23.22 -6.33 2.17
N LEU A 84 -22.46 -5.70 1.26
CA LEU A 84 -22.26 -6.19 -0.10
C LEU A 84 -21.40 -7.46 -0.17
N ILE A 85 -20.57 -7.71 0.83
CA ILE A 85 -19.73 -8.91 0.95
C ILE A 85 -20.31 -9.94 1.94
N SER A 86 -21.49 -9.68 2.49
CA SER A 86 -22.16 -10.58 3.43
C SER A 86 -22.94 -11.68 2.70
N HIS A 87 -23.13 -12.81 3.37
CA HIS A 87 -24.07 -13.85 2.93
C HIS A 87 -25.54 -13.42 3.10
N ASP A 88 -25.83 -12.46 3.99
CA ASP A 88 -27.18 -11.94 4.17
C ASP A 88 -27.54 -10.96 3.05
N LYS A 89 -28.42 -11.40 2.15
CA LYS A 89 -28.93 -10.61 1.02
C LYS A 89 -30.32 -9.98 1.27
N THR A 90 -30.79 -10.00 2.51
CA THR A 90 -32.09 -9.40 2.87
C THR A 90 -32.09 -7.91 2.55
N GLY A 91 -33.17 -7.44 1.91
CA GLY A 91 -33.36 -6.04 1.54
C GLY A 91 -32.71 -5.62 0.21
N MET A 92 -32.04 -6.52 -0.49
CA MET A 92 -31.42 -6.26 -1.80
C MET A 92 -32.35 -6.65 -2.95
N THR A 93 -32.23 -5.95 -4.08
CA THR A 93 -32.93 -6.31 -5.34
C THR A 93 -32.34 -7.59 -5.94
N GLU A 94 -33.07 -8.26 -6.84
CA GLU A 94 -32.52 -9.45 -7.53
C GLU A 94 -31.31 -9.12 -8.40
N GLU A 95 -31.27 -7.92 -8.97
CA GLU A 95 -30.10 -7.40 -9.71
C GLU A 95 -28.90 -7.24 -8.78
N ASP A 96 -29.08 -6.59 -7.62
CA ASP A 96 -27.99 -6.41 -6.66
C ASP A 96 -27.52 -7.73 -6.08
N LYS A 97 -28.42 -8.70 -5.85
CA LYS A 97 -28.07 -10.04 -5.35
C LYS A 97 -27.11 -10.77 -6.28
N LYS A 98 -27.28 -10.64 -7.60
CA LYS A 98 -26.37 -11.20 -8.61
C LYS A 98 -25.03 -10.51 -8.58
N ILE A 99 -25.02 -9.17 -8.48
CA ILE A 99 -23.77 -8.40 -8.38
C ILE A 99 -23.03 -8.73 -7.07
N MET A 100 -23.75 -9.00 -5.97
CA MET A 100 -23.14 -9.47 -4.73
C MET A 100 -22.46 -10.84 -4.90
N ASP A 101 -22.97 -11.73 -5.75
CA ASP A 101 -22.27 -13.00 -6.06
C ASP A 101 -20.96 -12.75 -6.83
N GLU A 102 -20.97 -11.79 -7.77
CA GLU A 102 -19.76 -11.37 -8.47
C GLU A 102 -18.74 -10.73 -7.52
N ILE A 103 -19.20 -9.87 -6.61
CA ILE A 103 -18.37 -9.28 -5.55
C ILE A 103 -17.76 -10.38 -4.68
N ALA A 104 -18.57 -11.34 -4.21
CA ALA A 104 -18.11 -12.43 -3.37
C ALA A 104 -17.03 -13.27 -4.09
N ASN A 105 -17.23 -13.54 -5.39
CA ASN A 105 -16.24 -14.25 -6.20
C ASN A 105 -14.93 -13.45 -6.33
N THR A 106 -15.01 -12.16 -6.63
CA THR A 106 -13.83 -11.28 -6.70
C THR A 106 -13.09 -11.24 -5.36
N VAL A 107 -13.80 -11.07 -4.24
CA VAL A 107 -13.21 -11.07 -2.90
C VAL A 107 -12.51 -12.40 -2.58
N ALA A 108 -13.11 -13.53 -2.96
CA ALA A 108 -12.49 -14.84 -2.81
C ALA A 108 -11.19 -14.97 -3.64
N LEU A 109 -11.19 -14.46 -4.87
CA LEU A 109 -9.97 -14.42 -5.70
C LEU A 109 -8.90 -13.50 -5.12
N MET A 110 -9.28 -12.34 -4.60
CA MET A 110 -8.36 -11.42 -3.92
C MET A 110 -7.70 -12.09 -2.71
N SER A 111 -8.48 -12.79 -1.89
CA SER A 111 -7.96 -13.55 -0.75
C SER A 111 -6.98 -14.64 -1.18
N LYS A 112 -7.33 -15.40 -2.23
CA LYS A 112 -6.46 -16.44 -2.81
C LYS A 112 -5.13 -15.88 -3.32
N ASP A 113 -5.15 -14.65 -3.83
CA ASP A 113 -3.96 -13.95 -4.32
C ASP A 113 -3.16 -13.26 -3.20
N ASN A 114 -3.49 -13.49 -1.93
CA ASN A 114 -2.87 -12.92 -0.72
C ASN A 114 -3.11 -11.42 -0.51
N ILE A 115 -4.17 -10.86 -1.09
CA ILE A 115 -4.66 -9.54 -0.71
C ILE A 115 -5.37 -9.70 0.65
N ARG A 116 -4.97 -8.90 1.64
CA ARG A 116 -5.59 -8.96 2.97
C ARG A 116 -6.93 -8.24 2.95
N LEU A 117 -7.92 -8.83 3.60
CA LEU A 117 -9.28 -8.32 3.68
C LEU A 117 -9.63 -8.10 5.15
N GLU A 118 -10.13 -6.92 5.49
CA GLU A 118 -10.49 -6.52 6.85
C GLU A 118 -11.91 -5.94 6.88
N LEU A 119 -12.58 -6.04 8.02
CA LEU A 119 -13.95 -5.55 8.26
C LEU A 119 -13.98 -4.46 9.33
#